data_AF-A0A1I3AMW1-F1
#
_entry.id   AF-A0A1I3AMW1-F1
#
_cell.length_a   1.000
_cell.length_b   1.000
_cell.length_c   1.000
_cell.angle_alpha   90.00
_cell.angle_beta   90.00
_cell.angle_gamma   90.00
#
_symmetry.space_group_name_H-M   'P 1'
#
loop_
_entity.id
_entity.type
_entity.pdbx_description
1 polymer ?
#
loop_
_entity_poly.entity_id
_entity_poly.type
_entity_poly.pdbx_seq_one_letter_code
_entity_poly.pdbx_strand_id
1 'polypeptide(L)'
;MLPSTVIIFITQEDIFSCDLSMYTFTEQCEEVAGLHLDDGTKKIFLNMTSKNGRPELISLLQYMKNTTLDNPDILVRDKRIRKLDQIVKEVKQSEEWEAAKMNILEIGIEKGQNKGQDRVNRLNRLLAEQNRTDDIIKAAGDKKYQEKLFKEFHL
;
A
#
# COMPACT_ATOMS: atom_id res chain seq x y z
N MET A 1 -1.01 15.11 -37.96
CA MET A 1 -0.97 15.93 -36.73
C MET A 1 -0.98 14.98 -35.56
N LEU A 2 -0.09 15.13 -34.59
CA LEU A 2 -0.10 14.31 -33.38
C LEU A 2 -1.32 14.68 -32.54
N PRO A 3 -1.93 13.72 -31.82
CA PRO A 3 -3.03 14.03 -30.92
C PRO A 3 -2.55 14.96 -29.80
N SER A 4 -3.34 15.98 -29.48
CA SER A 4 -3.01 16.88 -28.38
C SER A 4 -2.88 16.06 -27.09
N THR A 5 -1.71 16.16 -26.46
CA THR A 5 -1.32 15.35 -25.32
C THR A 5 -0.91 16.26 -24.17
N VAL A 6 -1.48 16.03 -22.99
CA VAL A 6 -1.11 16.74 -21.77
C VAL A 6 -0.54 15.75 -20.78
N ILE A 7 0.71 15.97 -20.38
CA ILE A 7 1.38 15.20 -19.34
C ILE A 7 1.41 16.04 -18.06
N ILE A 8 0.89 15.50 -16.96
CA ILE A 8 0.85 16.20 -15.67
C ILE A 8 1.78 15.50 -14.69
N PHE A 9 2.74 16.24 -14.17
CA PHE A 9 3.63 15.84 -13.09
C PHE A 9 3.20 16.53 -11.80
N ILE A 10 3.16 15.80 -10.69
CA ILE A 10 2.89 16.34 -9.36
C ILE A 10 4.16 16.18 -8.55
N THR A 11 4.75 17.29 -8.10
CA THR A 11 6.05 17.30 -7.42
C THR A 11 5.88 17.60 -5.94
N GLN A 12 6.68 16.92 -5.11
CA GLN A 12 6.71 17.14 -3.65
C GLN A 12 7.49 18.39 -3.25
N GLU A 13 8.30 18.92 -4.16
CA GLU A 13 9.16 20.09 -3.99
C GLU A 13 9.05 21.01 -5.20
N ASP A 14 9.53 22.25 -5.04
CA ASP A 14 9.61 23.22 -6.13
C ASP A 14 10.87 22.98 -6.98
N ILE A 15 10.77 22.10 -7.97
CA ILE A 15 11.90 21.71 -8.82
C ILE A 15 12.41 22.83 -9.74
N PHE A 16 11.67 23.95 -9.87
CA PHE A 16 12.05 25.09 -10.69
C PHE A 16 12.37 26.34 -9.86
N SER A 17 12.24 26.27 -8.53
CA SER A 17 12.60 27.35 -7.60
C SER A 17 11.96 28.72 -7.89
N CYS A 18 10.76 28.74 -8.47
CA CYS A 18 10.04 29.96 -8.85
C CYS A 18 8.78 30.20 -7.99
N ASP A 19 8.50 29.33 -7.02
CA ASP A 19 7.33 29.35 -6.12
C ASP A 19 6.01 29.56 -6.87
N LEU A 20 5.78 28.78 -7.93
CA LEU A 20 4.46 28.68 -8.57
C LEU A 20 3.82 27.34 -8.25
N SER A 21 2.52 27.34 -7.99
CA SER A 21 1.72 26.11 -7.83
C SER A 21 1.56 25.32 -9.13
N MET A 22 1.76 25.95 -10.29
CA MET A 22 1.61 25.33 -11.60
C MET A 22 2.56 25.94 -12.63
N TYR A 23 3.34 25.08 -13.28
CA TYR A 23 4.19 25.42 -14.42
C TYR A 23 3.64 24.74 -15.67
N THR A 24 3.58 25.46 -16.78
CA THR A 24 3.17 24.90 -18.07
C THR A 24 4.30 25.09 -19.06
N PHE A 25 4.77 23.99 -19.63
CA PHE A 25 5.81 23.96 -20.66
C PHE A 25 5.22 23.47 -21.97
N THR A 26 5.63 24.14 -23.04
CA THR A 26 5.35 23.84 -24.44
C THR A 26 6.66 23.86 -25.21
N GLU A 27 6.75 23.09 -26.29
CA GLU A 27 7.94 23.11 -27.15
C GLU A 27 8.07 24.50 -27.81
N GLN A 28 9.27 25.08 -27.72
CA GLN A 28 9.59 26.41 -28.25
C GLN A 28 10.97 26.35 -28.93
N CYS A 29 11.12 27.08 -30.03
CA CYS A 29 12.41 27.30 -30.68
C CYS A 29 13.39 27.98 -29.70
N GLU A 30 14.63 27.49 -29.69
CA GLU A 30 15.69 28.02 -28.82
C GLU A 30 16.25 29.35 -29.37
N GLU A 31 16.33 29.51 -30.68
CA GLU A 31 16.88 30.70 -31.33
C GLU A 31 15.88 31.87 -31.39
N VAL A 32 14.58 31.58 -31.47
CA VAL A 32 13.53 32.58 -31.63
C VAL A 32 12.53 32.50 -30.48
N ALA A 33 12.64 33.45 -29.55
CA ALA A 33 11.75 33.54 -28.40
C ALA A 33 10.29 33.70 -28.82
N GLY A 34 9.39 32.88 -28.25
CA GLY A 34 7.95 32.90 -28.53
C GLY A 34 7.51 32.16 -29.81
N LEU A 35 8.43 31.59 -30.58
CA LEU A 35 8.10 30.72 -31.71
C LEU A 35 7.86 29.28 -31.19
N HIS A 36 6.59 28.90 -31.08
CA HIS A 36 6.19 27.57 -30.64
C HIS A 36 6.04 26.59 -31.81
N LEU A 37 6.37 25.32 -31.56
CA LEU A 37 6.23 24.26 -32.55
C LEU A 37 4.75 23.88 -32.79
N ASP A 38 3.84 24.30 -31.89
CA ASP A 38 2.39 24.04 -31.92
C ASP A 38 2.03 22.56 -32.20
N ASP A 39 2.86 21.65 -31.67
CA ASP A 39 2.74 20.19 -31.84
C ASP A 39 1.57 19.57 -31.05
N GLY A 40 0.89 20.37 -30.23
CA GLY A 40 -0.22 19.95 -29.38
C GLY A 40 0.20 19.31 -28.05
N THR A 41 1.50 19.24 -27.75
CA THR A 41 2.03 18.64 -26.53
C THR A 41 2.21 19.69 -25.43
N LYS A 42 1.71 19.41 -24.22
CA LYS A 42 1.90 20.26 -23.05
C LYS A 42 2.37 19.43 -21.85
N LYS A 43 3.34 19.96 -21.12
CA LYS A 43 3.81 19.39 -19.85
C LYS A 43 3.41 20.34 -18.72
N ILE A 44 2.65 19.85 -17.75
CA ILE A 44 2.22 20.63 -16.59
C ILE A 44 2.92 20.05 -15.36
N PHE A 45 3.56 20.91 -14.58
CA PHE A 45 4.13 20.53 -13.28
C PHE A 45 3.35 21.23 -12.18
N LEU A 46 2.82 20.45 -11.25
CA LEU A 46 2.07 20.93 -10.09
C LEU A 46 2.95 20.81 -8.85
N ASN A 47 3.27 21.94 -8.24
CA ASN A 47 4.14 22.01 -7.08
C ASN A 47 3.31 21.98 -5.78
N MET A 48 3.46 20.91 -4.99
CA MET A 48 2.72 20.74 -3.73
C MET A 48 3.21 21.62 -2.57
N THR A 49 4.37 22.28 -2.69
CA THR A 49 4.86 23.18 -1.62
C THR A 49 4.34 24.59 -1.77
N SER A 50 4.07 25.02 -3.01
CA SER A 50 3.69 26.41 -3.27
C SER A 50 2.28 26.71 -2.77
N LYS A 51 2.14 27.90 -2.20
CA LYS A 51 0.85 28.53 -1.84
C LYS A 51 0.52 29.68 -2.79
N ASN A 52 1.24 29.80 -3.90
CA ASN A 52 1.11 30.88 -4.85
C ASN A 52 0.37 30.40 -6.12
N GLY A 53 -0.86 30.89 -6.30
CA GLY A 53 -1.72 30.55 -7.44
C GLY A 53 -3.19 30.40 -7.04
N ARG A 54 -3.91 29.57 -7.77
CA ARG A 54 -5.37 29.44 -7.59
C ARG A 54 -5.70 28.74 -6.26
N PRO A 55 -6.57 29.32 -5.40
CA PRO A 55 -6.91 28.75 -4.10
C PRO A 55 -7.42 27.31 -4.16
N GLU A 56 -8.20 26.97 -5.18
CA GLU A 56 -8.76 25.62 -5.36
C GLU A 56 -7.66 24.60 -5.71
N LEU A 57 -6.71 25.00 -6.56
CA LEU A 57 -5.58 24.14 -6.93
C LEU A 57 -4.65 23.94 -5.74
N ILE A 58 -4.31 25.03 -5.03
CA ILE A 58 -3.50 24.97 -3.81
C ILE A 58 -4.17 24.03 -2.80
N SER A 59 -5.47 24.19 -2.57
CA SER A 59 -6.23 23.35 -1.64
C SER A 59 -6.18 21.87 -1.99
N LEU A 60 -6.29 21.54 -3.29
CA LEU A 60 -6.12 20.17 -3.77
C LEU A 60 -4.70 19.67 -3.52
N LEU A 61 -3.69 20.45 -3.88
CA LEU A 61 -2.28 20.05 -3.72
C LEU A 61 -1.88 19.89 -2.24
N GLN A 62 -2.38 20.75 -1.35
CA GLN A 62 -2.17 20.63 0.10
C GLN A 62 -2.90 19.41 0.67
N TYR A 63 -4.08 19.07 0.15
CA TYR A 63 -4.76 17.82 0.50
C TYR A 63 -3.98 16.59 0.00
N MET A 64 -3.42 16.63 -1.21
CA MET A 64 -2.59 15.53 -1.73
C MET A 64 -1.29 15.36 -0.92
N LYS A 65 -0.72 16.46 -0.43
CA LYS A 65 0.46 16.46 0.45
C LYS A 65 0.16 15.90 1.84
N ASN A 66 -0.96 16.31 2.43
CA ASN A 66 -1.43 15.80 3.72
C ASN A 66 -2.93 15.50 3.63
N THR A 67 -3.24 14.21 3.49
CA THR A 67 -4.55 13.68 3.09
C THR A 67 -5.57 13.67 4.23
N THR A 68 -5.86 14.86 4.76
CA THR A 68 -6.88 15.12 5.78
C THR A 68 -7.58 16.44 5.50
N LEU A 69 -8.91 16.47 5.66
CA LEU A 69 -9.71 17.69 5.50
C LEU A 69 -9.46 18.73 6.60
N ASP A 70 -8.92 18.29 7.73
CA ASP A 70 -8.57 19.15 8.88
C ASP A 70 -7.22 19.86 8.68
N ASN A 71 -6.58 19.67 7.52
CA ASN A 71 -5.36 20.38 7.18
C ASN A 71 -5.61 21.90 7.10
N PRO A 72 -4.93 22.72 7.94
CA PRO A 72 -5.11 24.17 7.96
C PRO A 72 -4.65 24.86 6.66
N ASP A 73 -3.80 24.21 5.86
CA ASP A 73 -3.32 24.73 4.58
C ASP A 73 -4.36 24.62 3.45
N ILE A 74 -5.50 23.96 3.69
CA ILE A 74 -6.61 23.88 2.74
C ILE A 74 -7.46 25.14 2.83
N LEU A 75 -7.31 26.02 1.84
CA LEU A 75 -8.01 27.30 1.77
C LEU A 75 -9.49 27.15 1.35
N VAL A 76 -9.78 26.21 0.44
CA VAL A 76 -11.08 26.01 -0.19
C VAL A 76 -11.49 24.55 -0.09
N ARG A 77 -12.60 24.28 0.60
CA ARG A 77 -13.17 22.94 0.80
C ARG A 77 -14.33 22.66 -0.14
N ASP A 78 -14.03 22.56 -1.43
CA ASP A 78 -15.02 22.24 -2.47
C ASP A 78 -15.52 20.78 -2.36
N LYS A 79 -16.71 20.51 -2.91
CA LYS A 79 -17.35 19.19 -3.02
C LYS A 79 -16.42 18.14 -3.62
N ARG A 80 -15.53 18.55 -4.54
CA ARG A 80 -14.55 17.67 -5.19
C ARG A 80 -13.54 17.08 -4.20
N ILE A 81 -12.98 17.91 -3.32
CA ILE A 81 -12.02 17.46 -2.29
C ILE A 81 -12.72 16.58 -1.26
N ARG A 82 -13.96 16.90 -0.89
CA ARG A 82 -14.75 16.03 0.02
C ARG A 82 -15.03 14.66 -0.60
N LYS A 83 -15.37 14.62 -1.89
CA LYS A 83 -15.57 13.35 -2.61
C LYS A 83 -14.26 12.56 -2.69
N LEU A 84 -13.15 13.23 -2.96
CA LEU A 84 -11.82 12.60 -2.94
C LEU A 84 -11.51 12.02 -1.56
N ASP A 85 -11.78 12.76 -0.49
CA ASP A 85 -11.55 12.31 0.89
C ASP A 85 -12.36 11.09 1.27
N GLN A 86 -13.62 11.01 0.82
CA GLN A 86 -14.43 9.81 0.99
C GLN A 86 -13.78 8.60 0.30
N ILE A 87 -13.37 8.74 -0.96
CA ILE A 87 -12.73 7.66 -1.73
C ILE A 87 -11.42 7.23 -1.06
N VAL A 88 -10.60 8.17 -0.62
CA VAL A 88 -9.33 7.86 0.06
C VAL A 88 -9.58 7.10 1.36
N LYS A 89 -10.57 7.51 2.17
CA LYS A 89 -10.91 6.82 3.41
C LYS A 89 -11.35 5.38 3.15
N GLU A 90 -12.20 5.16 2.15
CA GLU A 90 -12.65 3.83 1.76
C GLU A 90 -11.47 2.93 1.33
N VAL A 91 -10.56 3.46 0.50
CA VAL A 91 -9.37 2.71 0.03
C VAL A 91 -8.42 2.40 1.19
N LYS A 92 -8.08 3.39 2.02
CA LYS A 92 -7.18 3.19 3.18
C LYS A 92 -7.72 2.13 4.14
N GLN A 93 -9.03 2.18 4.44
CA GLN A 93 -9.67 1.15 5.26
C GLN A 93 -9.56 -0.24 4.64
N SER A 94 -9.68 -0.36 3.32
CA SER A 94 -9.55 -1.66 2.65
C SER A 94 -8.11 -2.21 2.72
N GLU A 95 -7.10 -1.36 2.52
CA GLU A 95 -5.69 -1.76 2.61
C GLU A 95 -5.31 -2.17 4.05
N GLU A 96 -5.74 -1.38 5.03
CA GLU A 96 -5.54 -1.69 6.45
C GLU A 96 -6.24 -3.00 6.84
N TRP A 97 -7.44 -3.25 6.32
CA TRP A 97 -8.17 -4.49 6.56
C TRP A 97 -7.46 -5.71 5.98
N GLU A 98 -6.96 -5.63 4.74
CA GLU A 98 -6.20 -6.72 4.14
C GLU A 98 -4.88 -6.97 4.85
N ALA A 99 -4.16 -5.91 5.27
CA ALA A 99 -2.95 -6.04 6.07
C ALA A 99 -3.24 -6.73 7.43
N ALA A 100 -4.31 -6.33 8.12
CA ALA A 100 -4.73 -6.96 9.37
C ALA A 100 -5.05 -8.45 9.18
N LYS A 101 -5.74 -8.79 8.09
CA LYS A 101 -6.08 -10.17 7.74
C LYS A 101 -4.84 -11.02 7.46
N MET A 102 -3.85 -10.48 6.74
CA MET A 102 -2.58 -11.15 6.50
C MET A 102 -1.82 -11.41 7.80
N ASN A 103 -1.72 -10.42 8.69
CA ASN A 103 -1.08 -10.58 10.00
C ASN A 103 -1.78 -11.65 10.86
N ILE A 104 -3.11 -11.68 10.88
CA ILE A 104 -3.89 -12.69 11.62
C ILE A 104 -3.62 -14.09 11.04
N LEU A 105 -3.56 -14.23 9.72
CA LEU A 105 -3.27 -15.50 9.06
C LEU A 105 -1.86 -15.98 9.40
N GLU A 106 -0.87 -15.10 9.36
CA GLU A 106 0.53 -15.40 9.71
C GLU A 106 0.66 -15.89 11.16
N ILE A 107 0.09 -15.15 12.12
CA ILE A 107 0.04 -15.54 13.54
C ILE A 107 -0.70 -16.87 13.71
N GLY A 108 -1.76 -17.11 12.93
CA GLY A 108 -2.52 -18.36 12.95
C GLY A 108 -1.68 -19.55 12.49
N ILE A 109 -0.92 -19.39 11.41
CA ILE A 109 -0.02 -20.42 10.87
C ILE A 109 1.10 -20.71 11.87
N GLU A 110 1.75 -19.67 12.41
CA GLU A 110 2.83 -19.82 13.39
C GLU A 110 2.35 -20.56 14.65
N LYS A 111 1.21 -20.15 15.21
CA LYS A 111 0.59 -20.86 16.35
C LYS A 111 0.21 -22.30 16.00
N GLY A 112 -0.27 -22.54 14.79
CA GLY A 112 -0.61 -23.88 14.31
C GLY A 112 0.62 -24.79 14.21
N GLN A 113 1.72 -24.28 13.68
CA GLN A 113 3.00 -25.01 13.60
C GLN A 113 3.56 -25.32 14.99
N ASN A 114 3.61 -24.32 15.88
CA ASN A 114 4.10 -24.51 17.25
C ASN A 114 3.26 -25.54 18.01
N LYS A 115 1.93 -25.44 17.96
CA LYS A 115 1.04 -26.44 18.58
C LYS A 115 1.22 -27.82 17.97
N GLY A 116 1.39 -27.92 16.64
CA GLY A 116 1.65 -29.18 15.96
C GLY A 116 2.94 -29.83 16.42
N GLN A 117 4.02 -29.04 16.48
CA GLN A 117 5.33 -29.49 16.95
C GLN A 117 5.29 -29.95 18.41
N ASP A 118 4.65 -29.19 19.30
CA ASP A 118 4.48 -29.56 20.71
C ASP A 118 3.71 -30.87 20.86
N ARG A 119 2.66 -31.05 20.07
CA ARG A 119 1.82 -32.26 20.09
C ARG A 119 2.61 -33.48 19.63
N VAL A 120 3.38 -33.37 18.54
CA VAL A 120 4.28 -34.44 18.05
C VAL A 120 5.37 -34.75 19.07
N ASN A 121 5.99 -33.73 19.65
CA ASN A 121 7.03 -33.91 20.67
C ASN A 121 6.49 -34.64 21.90
N ARG A 122 5.27 -34.30 22.34
CA ARG A 122 4.60 -34.97 23.45
C ARG A 122 4.26 -36.43 23.13
N LEU A 123 3.77 -36.70 21.92
CA LEU A 123 3.53 -38.06 21.45
C LEU A 123 4.83 -38.90 21.45
N ASN A 124 5.91 -38.35 20.89
CA ASN A 124 7.19 -39.04 20.82
C ASN A 124 7.75 -39.39 22.21
N ARG A 125 7.59 -38.49 23.21
CA ARG A 125 7.96 -38.78 24.60
C ARG A 125 7.16 -39.95 25.18
N LEU A 126 5.83 -39.92 25.04
CA LEU A 126 4.95 -40.98 25.57
C LEU A 126 5.25 -42.34 24.93
N LEU A 127 5.52 -42.37 23.61
CA LEU A 127 5.90 -43.60 22.91
C LEU A 127 7.28 -44.10 23.36
N ALA A 128 8.26 -43.21 23.55
CA ALA A 128 9.60 -43.57 24.02
C ALA A 128 9.58 -44.12 25.45
N GLU A 129 8.80 -43.53 26.36
CA GLU A 129 8.60 -44.02 27.73
C GLU A 129 8.00 -45.44 27.76
N GLN A 130 7.22 -45.81 26.74
CA GLN A 130 6.65 -47.15 26.58
C GLN A 130 7.51 -48.10 25.72
N ASN A 131 8.72 -47.68 25.31
CA ASN A 131 9.59 -48.40 24.38
C ASN A 131 8.94 -48.74 23.01
N ARG A 132 7.98 -47.93 22.55
CA ARG A 132 7.26 -48.11 21.27
C ARG A 132 7.96 -47.40 20.11
N THR A 133 9.25 -47.66 19.92
CA THR A 133 10.08 -46.97 18.91
C THR A 133 9.60 -47.20 17.48
N ASP A 134 9.08 -48.39 17.18
CA ASP A 134 8.51 -48.71 15.86
C ASP A 134 7.30 -47.83 15.52
N ASP A 135 6.49 -47.48 16.53
CA ASP A 135 5.34 -46.59 16.35
C ASP A 135 5.76 -45.15 16.07
N ILE A 136 6.89 -44.69 16.63
CA ILE A 136 7.48 -43.38 16.33
C ILE A 136 7.86 -43.31 14.85
N ILE A 137 8.59 -44.33 14.36
CA ILE A 137 9.05 -44.40 12.96
C ILE A 137 7.86 -44.46 12.01
N LYS A 138 6.86 -45.29 12.34
CA LYS A 138 5.65 -45.44 11.53
C LYS A 138 4.81 -44.16 11.52
N ALA A 139 4.64 -43.49 12.66
CA ALA A 139 3.88 -42.24 12.76
C ALA A 139 4.56 -41.06 12.06
N ALA A 140 5.90 -41.07 11.92
CA ALA A 140 6.62 -40.05 11.16
C ALA A 140 6.32 -40.11 9.65
N GLY A 141 6.04 -41.30 9.12
CA GLY A 141 5.71 -41.51 7.69
C GLY A 141 4.22 -41.64 7.38
N ASP A 142 3.39 -41.99 8.37
CA ASP A 142 1.95 -42.20 8.21
C ASP A 142 1.13 -41.27 9.11
N LYS A 143 0.58 -40.22 8.48
CA LYS A 143 -0.27 -39.23 9.14
C LYS A 143 -1.53 -39.84 9.77
N LYS A 144 -2.16 -40.82 9.12
CA LYS A 144 -3.39 -41.44 9.65
C LYS A 144 -3.06 -42.29 10.88
N TYR A 145 -1.89 -42.93 10.88
CA TYR A 145 -1.39 -43.66 12.04
C TYR A 145 -1.05 -42.71 13.19
N GLN A 146 -0.36 -41.60 12.90
CA GLN A 146 -0.08 -40.54 13.88
C GLN A 146 -1.36 -39.99 14.52
N GLU A 147 -2.41 -39.75 13.74
CA GLU A 147 -3.72 -39.32 14.25
C GLU A 147 -4.39 -40.36 15.17
N LYS A 148 -4.22 -41.66 14.90
CA LYS A 148 -4.71 -42.72 15.80
C LYS A 148 -3.96 -42.68 17.14
N LEU A 149 -2.65 -42.54 17.11
CA LEU A 149 -1.84 -42.44 18.34
C LEU A 149 -2.16 -41.16 19.12
N PHE A 150 -2.39 -40.03 18.46
CA PHE A 150 -2.86 -38.83 19.14
C PHE A 150 -4.17 -39.07 19.89
N LYS A 151 -5.14 -39.77 19.28
CA LYS A 151 -6.40 -40.14 19.96
C LYS A 151 -6.16 -41.10 21.13
N GLU A 152 -5.26 -42.08 20.96
CA GLU A 152 -4.89 -43.04 22.00
C GLU A 152 -4.34 -42.36 23.26
N PHE A 153 -3.50 -41.35 23.08
CA PHE A 153 -2.87 -40.59 24.17
C PHE A 153 -3.61 -39.32 24.58
N HIS A 154 -4.82 -39.09 24.04
CA HIS A 154 -5.63 -37.89 24.27
C HIS A 154 -4.88 -36.57 23.99
N LEU A 155 -4.09 -36.56 22.91
CA LEU A 155 -3.34 -35.42 22.41
C LEU A 155 -4.08 -34.71 21.29
#